data_AF-A0A1H4JUZ7-F1
#
_entry.id   AF-A0A1H4JUZ7-F1
#
_cell.length_a   1.000
_cell.length_b   1.000
_cell.length_c   1.000
_cell.angle_alpha   90.00
_cell.angle_beta   90.00
_cell.angle_gamma   90.00
#
_symmetry.space_group_name_H-M   'P 1'
#
loop_
_entity.id
_entity.type
_entity.pdbx_description
1 polymer ?
#
loop_
_entity_poly.entity_id
_entity_poly.type
_entity_poly.pdbx_seq_one_letter_code
_entity_poly.pdbx_strand_id
1 'polypeptide(L)'
;MQLLKRFGYYFIGVALGSMAVLYFWKNKKVTFDYGMDARTLKSIRIKKRIYSNNAKEVLQLKNIDTSYITAVLTRGDVDFSKSKPRQKPCAEYYITGKDSLESMSVYVVRCDSTATIKDIFLK
;
A
#
# COMPACT_ATOMS: atom_id res chain seq x y z
N MET A 1 -37.53 17.91 -27.61
CA MET A 1 -36.73 16.79 -28.20
C MET A 1 -35.32 17.20 -28.66
N GLN A 2 -34.62 18.14 -27.98
CA GLN A 2 -33.23 18.52 -28.33
C GLN A 2 -32.23 18.13 -27.23
N LEU A 3 -32.62 18.26 -25.96
CA LEU A 3 -31.81 17.82 -24.81
C LEU A 3 -31.50 16.32 -24.83
N LEU A 4 -32.48 15.47 -25.13
CA LEU A 4 -32.28 14.02 -25.20
C LEU A 4 -31.27 13.62 -26.29
N LYS A 5 -31.32 14.28 -27.45
CA LYS A 5 -30.37 14.05 -28.55
C LYS A 5 -28.96 14.49 -28.16
N ARG A 6 -28.83 15.61 -27.44
CA ARG A 6 -27.55 16.11 -26.92
C ARG A 6 -26.92 15.15 -25.92
N PHE A 7 -27.71 14.60 -24.98
CA PHE A 7 -27.25 13.56 -24.08
C PHE A 7 -26.88 12.27 -24.83
N GLY A 8 -27.68 11.85 -25.81
CA GLY A 8 -27.36 10.68 -26.65
C GLY A 8 -26.00 10.78 -27.32
N TYR A 9 -25.72 11.89 -28.02
CA TYR A 9 -24.41 12.10 -28.64
C TYR A 9 -23.27 12.18 -27.62
N TYR A 10 -23.50 12.81 -26.47
CA TYR A 10 -22.52 12.86 -25.39
C TYR A 10 -22.18 11.47 -24.85
N PHE A 11 -23.19 10.63 -24.56
CA PHE A 11 -22.97 9.29 -24.04
C PHE A 11 -22.28 8.35 -25.03
N ILE A 12 -22.53 8.50 -26.34
CA ILE A 12 -21.76 7.77 -27.37
C ILE A 12 -20.28 8.14 -27.30
N GLY A 13 -19.96 9.42 -27.19
CA GLY A 13 -18.59 9.90 -27.03
C GLY A 13 -17.95 9.38 -25.73
N VAL A 14 -18.67 9.44 -24.61
CA VAL A 14 -18.20 8.91 -23.31
C VAL A 14 -17.97 7.41 -23.37
N ALA A 15 -18.83 6.65 -24.04
CA ALA A 15 -18.69 5.20 -24.18
C ALA A 15 -17.44 4.84 -24.99
N LEU A 16 -17.25 5.47 -26.17
CA LEU A 16 -16.06 5.26 -26.99
C LEU A 16 -14.77 5.69 -26.27
N GLY A 17 -14.80 6.84 -25.61
CA GLY A 17 -13.67 7.32 -24.80
C GLY A 17 -13.33 6.37 -23.64
N SER A 18 -14.36 5.87 -22.94
CA SER A 18 -14.18 4.91 -21.85
C SER A 18 -13.59 3.59 -22.35
N MET A 19 -14.04 3.07 -23.50
CA MET A 19 -13.47 1.87 -24.11
C MET A 19 -11.99 2.04 -24.44
N ALA A 20 -11.61 3.17 -25.04
CA ALA A 20 -10.21 3.46 -25.35
C ALA A 20 -9.35 3.52 -24.07
N VAL A 21 -9.81 4.25 -23.04
CA VAL A 21 -9.10 4.35 -21.75
C VAL A 21 -8.93 2.99 -21.09
N LEU A 22 -9.98 2.16 -21.04
CA LEU A 22 -9.93 0.81 -20.46
C LEU A 22 -8.92 -0.07 -21.19
N TYR A 23 -8.86 0.00 -22.52
CA TYR A 23 -7.87 -0.74 -23.31
C TYR A 23 -6.42 -0.35 -22.95
N PHE A 24 -6.11 0.94 -22.89
CA PHE A 24 -4.77 1.41 -22.52
C PHE A 24 -4.40 1.06 -21.07
N TRP A 25 -5.35 1.18 -20.14
CA TRP A 25 -5.12 0.85 -18.73
C TRP A 25 -4.86 -0.62 -18.50
N LYS A 26 -5.58 -1.51 -19.21
CA LYS A 26 -5.36 -2.96 -19.13
C LYS A 26 -3.92 -3.32 -19.52
N ASN A 27 -3.40 -2.71 -20.58
CA ASN A 27 -2.03 -2.95 -21.05
C ASN A 27 -0.95 -2.35 -20.13
N LYS A 28 -1.26 -1.25 -19.43
CA LYS A 28 -0.32 -0.57 -18.52
C LYS A 28 -0.31 -1.12 -17.09
N LYS A 29 -1.16 -2.11 -16.75
CA LYS A 29 -1.28 -2.69 -15.38
C LYS A 29 -1.38 -1.60 -14.29
N VAL A 30 -2.18 -0.56 -14.56
CA VAL A 30 -2.32 0.58 -13.65
C VAL A 30 -2.98 0.15 -12.32
N THR A 31 -2.51 0.71 -11.22
CA THR A 31 -3.03 0.45 -9.86
C THR A 31 -3.35 1.77 -9.17
N PHE A 32 -4.59 1.90 -8.68
CA PHE A 32 -5.16 3.14 -8.17
C PHE A 32 -5.16 3.18 -6.64
N ASP A 33 -3.99 3.40 -6.05
CA ASP A 33 -3.81 3.49 -4.59
C ASP A 33 -3.99 4.94 -4.10
N TYR A 34 -5.23 5.44 -4.16
CA TYR A 34 -5.54 6.83 -3.80
C TYR A 34 -5.67 7.07 -2.29
N GLY A 35 -6.12 6.06 -1.53
CA GLY A 35 -6.25 6.14 -0.08
C GLY A 35 -4.90 6.37 0.62
N MET A 36 -4.91 7.04 1.78
CA MET A 36 -3.68 7.37 2.51
C MET A 36 -2.89 6.12 2.90
N ASP A 37 -3.56 5.09 3.43
CA ASP A 37 -2.92 3.82 3.78
C ASP A 37 -2.42 3.11 2.52
N ALA A 38 -3.28 2.92 1.52
CA ALA A 38 -2.93 2.24 0.28
C ALA A 38 -1.70 2.87 -0.40
N ARG A 39 -1.64 4.21 -0.47
CA ARG A 39 -0.50 4.95 -0.99
C ARG A 39 0.76 4.72 -0.18
N THR A 40 0.66 4.79 1.15
CA THR A 40 1.79 4.61 2.06
C THR A 40 2.33 3.19 1.99
N LEU A 41 1.45 2.20 2.10
CA LEU A 41 1.77 0.78 1.96
C LEU A 41 2.40 0.47 0.61
N LYS A 42 1.85 0.96 -0.50
CA LYS A 42 2.46 0.83 -1.83
C LYS A 42 3.87 1.43 -1.86
N SER A 43 4.04 2.63 -1.31
CA SER A 43 5.34 3.32 -1.28
C SER A 43 6.42 2.53 -0.53
N ILE A 44 6.01 1.72 0.47
CA ILE A 44 6.89 0.83 1.21
C ILE A 44 7.16 -0.45 0.39
N ARG A 45 6.13 -1.07 -0.19
CA ARG A 45 6.25 -2.34 -0.93
C ARG A 45 7.13 -2.25 -2.18
N ILE A 46 7.14 -1.11 -2.88
CA ILE A 46 7.95 -0.94 -4.10
C ILE A 46 9.44 -0.76 -3.82
N LYS A 47 9.84 -0.54 -2.56
CA LYS A 47 11.24 -0.34 -2.15
C LYS A 47 11.89 -1.67 -1.81
N LYS A 48 13.23 -1.72 -1.87
CA LYS A 48 13.98 -2.92 -1.47
C LYS A 48 13.77 -3.17 0.02
N ARG A 49 13.21 -4.34 0.35
CA ARG A 49 12.93 -4.72 1.74
C ARG A 49 14.21 -5.17 2.44
N ILE A 50 14.43 -4.66 3.65
CA ILE A 50 15.54 -5.03 4.53
C ILE A 50 14.95 -5.34 5.90
N TYR A 51 15.55 -6.30 6.62
CA TYR A 51 15.14 -6.66 7.97
C TYR A 51 16.28 -6.32 8.94
N SER A 52 15.97 -5.62 10.02
CA SER A 52 16.89 -5.41 11.13
C SER A 52 17.21 -6.76 11.82
N ASN A 53 18.26 -6.80 12.63
CA ASN A 53 18.58 -8.00 13.40
C ASN A 53 17.44 -8.36 14.38
N ASN A 54 16.87 -7.37 15.07
CA ASN A 54 15.73 -7.57 15.98
C ASN A 54 14.52 -8.17 15.24
N ALA A 55 14.19 -7.64 14.05
CA ALA A 55 13.10 -8.19 13.25
C ALA A 55 13.38 -9.63 12.80
N LYS A 56 14.62 -9.96 12.42
CA LYS A 56 15.00 -11.34 12.05
C LYS A 56 14.87 -12.29 13.22
N GLU A 57 15.28 -11.88 14.42
CA GLU A 57 15.14 -12.68 15.64
C GLU A 57 13.67 -12.97 15.95
N VAL A 58 12.78 -11.96 15.89
CA VAL A 58 11.35 -12.17 16.12
C VAL A 58 10.74 -13.11 15.07
N LEU A 59 11.11 -12.96 13.78
CA LEU A 59 10.64 -13.86 12.72
C LEU A 59 11.03 -15.31 12.99
N GLN A 60 12.27 -15.55 13.44
CA GLN A 60 12.77 -16.89 13.76
C GLN A 60 12.12 -17.45 15.03
N LEU A 61 12.09 -16.67 16.12
CA LEU A 61 11.55 -17.12 17.41
C LEU A 61 10.05 -17.42 17.37
N LYS A 62 9.30 -16.68 16.55
CA LYS A 62 7.85 -16.79 16.44
C LYS A 62 7.39 -17.58 15.21
N ASN A 63 8.32 -18.18 14.46
CA ASN A 63 8.07 -18.92 13.22
C ASN A 63 7.17 -18.15 12.23
N ILE A 64 7.40 -16.84 12.11
CA ILE A 64 6.64 -15.97 11.23
C ILE A 64 7.32 -15.95 9.87
N ASP A 65 6.57 -16.32 8.83
CA ASP A 65 7.04 -16.23 7.46
C ASP A 65 6.94 -14.79 6.90
N THR A 66 7.81 -14.48 5.95
CA THR A 66 7.83 -13.24 5.18
C THR A 66 6.52 -12.98 4.42
N SER A 67 5.70 -14.01 4.18
CA SER A 67 4.35 -13.90 3.63
C SER A 67 3.41 -13.10 4.54
N TYR A 68 3.48 -13.29 5.86
CA TYR A 68 2.70 -12.54 6.86
C TYR A 68 3.01 -11.05 6.81
N ILE A 69 4.29 -10.71 6.78
CA ILE A 69 4.76 -9.33 6.61
C ILE A 69 4.24 -8.73 5.31
N THR A 70 4.25 -9.50 4.23
CA THR A 70 3.74 -9.05 2.92
C THR A 70 2.24 -8.81 2.96
N ALA A 71 1.49 -9.63 3.72
CA ALA A 71 0.06 -9.45 3.93
C ALA A 71 -0.23 -8.18 4.74
N VAL A 72 0.50 -7.93 5.84
CA VAL A 72 0.40 -6.68 6.62
C VAL A 72 0.72 -5.46 5.75
N LEU A 73 1.78 -5.51 4.95
CA LEU A 73 2.14 -4.42 4.05
C LEU A 73 1.18 -4.25 2.85
N THR A 74 0.23 -5.15 2.65
CA THR A 74 -0.74 -5.08 1.54
C THR A 74 -2.13 -4.68 2.01
N ARG A 75 -2.54 -5.15 3.19
CA ARG A 75 -3.91 -4.97 3.72
C ARG A 75 -3.96 -4.27 5.07
N GLY A 76 -2.82 -3.95 5.67
CA GLY A 76 -2.74 -3.31 6.98
C GLY A 76 -3.30 -1.89 7.01
N ASP A 77 -3.30 -1.34 8.21
CA ASP A 77 -3.68 0.04 8.51
C ASP A 77 -2.46 0.82 8.98
N VAL A 78 -2.29 2.05 8.50
CA VAL A 78 -1.16 2.88 8.93
C VAL A 78 -1.62 3.78 10.08
N ASP A 79 -1.04 3.57 11.26
CA ASP A 79 -1.28 4.44 12.40
C ASP A 79 -0.44 5.71 12.23
N PHE A 80 -1.02 6.73 11.59
CA PHE A 80 -0.34 8.01 11.37
C PHE A 80 -0.03 8.77 12.66
N SER A 81 -0.73 8.48 13.76
CA SER A 81 -0.47 9.09 15.07
C SER A 81 0.82 8.55 15.71
N LYS A 82 1.13 7.27 15.48
CA LYS A 82 2.40 6.65 15.91
C LYS A 82 3.52 6.73 14.87
N SER A 83 3.20 7.20 13.67
CA SER A 83 4.14 7.34 12.56
C SER A 83 4.76 8.73 12.50
N LYS A 84 5.95 8.83 11.90
CA LYS A 84 6.64 10.10 11.63
C LYS A 84 6.91 10.23 10.13
N PRO A 85 5.86 10.50 9.31
CA PRO A 85 5.98 10.51 7.85
C PRO A 85 6.86 11.63 7.29
N ARG A 86 7.11 12.69 8.08
CA ARG A 86 7.90 13.87 7.67
C ARG A 86 9.32 13.87 8.26
N GLN A 87 9.71 12.83 8.99
CA GLN A 87 11.05 12.75 9.57
C GLN A 87 12.10 12.59 8.46
N LYS A 88 13.25 13.27 8.65
CA LYS A 88 14.43 13.18 7.79
C LYS A 88 15.56 12.51 8.58
N PRO A 89 16.41 11.66 7.95
CA PRO A 89 16.49 11.39 6.51
C PRO A 89 15.46 10.37 6.01
N CYS A 90 14.86 9.57 6.88
CA CYS A 90 13.88 8.55 6.52
C CYS A 90 12.58 8.71 7.31
N ALA A 91 11.47 8.36 6.68
CA ALA A 91 10.15 8.41 7.30
C ALA A 91 9.87 7.12 8.08
N GLU A 92 9.27 7.24 9.26
CA GLU A 92 8.95 6.11 10.13
C GLU A 92 7.44 5.84 10.08
N TYR A 93 7.03 4.57 9.97
CA TYR A 93 5.63 4.16 9.89
C TYR A 93 5.34 3.00 10.84
N TYR A 94 4.23 3.12 11.58
CA TYR A 94 3.66 2.06 12.39
C TYR A 94 2.45 1.48 11.66
N ILE A 95 2.49 0.18 11.37
CA ILE A 95 1.49 -0.50 10.54
C ILE A 95 0.89 -1.64 11.34
N THR A 96 -0.44 -1.66 11.48
CA THR A 96 -1.16 -2.75 12.14
C THR A 96 -1.78 -3.65 11.08
N GLY A 97 -1.73 -4.97 11.27
CA GLY A 97 -2.43 -5.89 10.39
C GLY A 97 -3.95 -5.75 10.51
N LYS A 98 -4.67 -6.25 9.51
CA LYS A 98 -6.14 -6.34 9.52
C LYS A 98 -6.58 -7.81 9.58
N ASP A 99 -7.83 -8.02 9.96
CA ASP A 99 -8.48 -9.34 10.02
C ASP A 99 -7.70 -10.31 10.93
N SER A 100 -7.31 -11.48 10.41
CA SER A 100 -6.52 -12.48 11.11
C SER A 100 -5.11 -12.02 11.52
N LEU A 101 -4.67 -10.83 11.10
CA LEU A 101 -3.35 -10.26 11.39
C LEU A 101 -3.43 -9.06 12.34
N GLU A 102 -4.59 -8.79 12.95
CA GLU A 102 -4.77 -7.65 13.86
C GLU A 102 -3.87 -7.70 15.11
N SER A 103 -3.46 -8.90 15.52
CA SER A 103 -2.49 -9.08 16.61
C SER A 103 -1.05 -8.73 16.21
N MET A 104 -0.78 -8.46 14.93
CA MET A 104 0.55 -8.18 14.42
C MET A 104 0.68 -6.70 14.03
N SER A 105 1.70 -6.04 14.56
CA SER A 105 2.09 -4.69 14.14
C SER A 105 3.55 -4.65 13.72
N VAL A 106 3.86 -3.83 12.73
CA VAL A 106 5.20 -3.75 12.13
C VAL A 106 5.64 -2.29 12.11
N TYR A 107 6.85 -2.05 12.58
CA TYR A 107 7.50 -0.76 12.49
C TYR A 107 8.46 -0.72 11.30
N VAL A 108 8.22 0.22 10.39
CA VAL A 108 8.94 0.32 9.12
C VAL A 108 9.59 1.68 8.98
N VAL A 109 10.88 1.68 8.66
CA VAL A 109 11.63 2.87 8.27
C VAL A 109 11.75 2.88 6.75
N ARG A 110 11.13 3.88 6.11
CA ARG A 110 11.14 4.06 4.66
C ARG A 110 12.12 5.17 4.28
N CYS A 111 13.17 4.77 3.56
CA CYS A 111 14.12 5.67 2.92
C CYS A 111 13.86 5.74 1.41
N ASP A 112 14.71 6.46 0.65
CA ASP A 112 14.49 6.68 -0.79
C ASP A 112 14.58 5.41 -1.63
N SER A 113 15.48 4.48 -1.28
CA SER A 113 15.70 3.23 -2.02
C SER A 113 15.26 1.97 -1.26
N THR A 114 15.19 2.05 0.07
CA THR A 114 14.98 0.89 0.95
C THR A 114 13.81 1.09 1.90
N ALA A 115 13.18 -0.02 2.28
CA ALA A 115 12.22 -0.11 3.35
C ALA A 115 12.73 -1.12 4.38
N THR A 116 13.14 -0.63 5.54
CA THR A 116 13.68 -1.47 6.62
C THR A 116 12.59 -1.78 7.62
N ILE A 117 12.32 -3.06 7.82
CA ILE A 117 11.48 -3.56 8.91
C ILE A 117 12.34 -3.55 10.16
N LYS A 118 12.04 -2.62 11.05
CA LYS A 118 12.83 -2.35 12.25
C LYS A 118 12.40 -3.25 13.39
N ASP A 119 11.10 -3.29 13.67
CA ASP A 119 10.54 -4.03 14.80
C ASP A 119 9.21 -4.68 14.40
N ILE A 120 8.92 -5.83 15.01
CA ILE A 120 7.67 -6.58 14.85
C ILE A 120 7.09 -6.78 16.25
N PHE A 121 5.86 -6.32 16.43
CA PHE A 121 5.11 -6.45 17.67
C PHE A 121 4.00 -7.48 17.47
N LEU A 122 3.87 -8.38 18.44
CA LEU A 122 2.79 -9.36 18.50
C LEU A 122 2.05 -9.13 19.81
N LYS A 123 0.73 -9.05 19.73
CA LYS A 123 -0.16 -8.92 20.88
C LYS A 123 -0.52 -10.27 21.46
#